data_AF-A0A833GRK1-F1
#
_entry.id   AF-A0A833GRK1-F1
#
_cell.length_a   1.000
_cell.length_b   1.000
_cell.length_c   1.000
_cell.angle_alpha   90.00
_cell.angle_beta   90.00
_cell.angle_gamma   90.00
#
_symmetry.space_group_name_H-M   'P 1'
#
loop_
_entity.id
_entity.type
_entity.pdbx_description
1 polymer ?
#
loop_
_entity_poly.entity_id
_entity_poly.type
_entity_poly.pdbx_seq_one_letter_code
_entity_poly.pdbx_strand_id
1 'polypeptide(L)'
;MELLRSLYDWNERTFWNSLTKKLMSFLLLFFIDVVYLMIYINQKTMIAEEMSRSGTAPEVMQRISASMDHGLTLMIGLTVIALGWNLLQILYIRFLILRPVRMIATIFDEIGRGEGDFSRNLPTVTHDELRTLAEAYNRFADKMREIISEVRKMSVNIAREAVVVRKSVSSTAERATQQGEIASAVFGASNEATQAIDEVSGSTERITHSTDANLLTARNSLAEMQDIVGKVQVVSDKLNQFNDTVGHLAQRSDSIRQVAGLIKDIADQTNLLALNAAIEAARAGEMGRGFAVVADEVRKLAERVNVATQEITDNIGGMLSLVRETQNENEMINADIRQTREAVERSSGEFQRMVGDFEQTGDQLNQIAAAMEELTATNAQVHDAVVQVHDLSREVSGSMKSSEQSTITLSQATESVQELVSRFKIGRGAFDFNVDQARNFRDAIQKRLGELAARGVDIWDQNYRPLPHTNPQKYDVSYCPVFEREIQPLLENALTDLRGGVYALIIDVRGYGAIHNLKYSQSLTGNYQKDLVGNRTRRIWDDVTGQRGAKNVQPMLVQTYARDTGEILSEINMPIMVAGRHWGAVRVGCESAVLLEG
;
A
#
# COMPACT_ATOMS: atom_id res chain seq x y z
N MET A 1 -70.37 -5.97 30.27
CA MET A 1 -69.48 -4.79 30.12
C MET A 1 -69.31 -4.34 28.67
N GLU A 2 -69.22 -5.24 27.68
CA GLU A 2 -69.08 -4.86 26.27
C GLU A 2 -70.28 -4.09 25.70
N LEU A 3 -71.51 -4.45 26.07
CA LEU A 3 -72.73 -3.79 25.62
C LEU A 3 -72.82 -2.32 26.11
N LEU A 4 -72.34 -2.05 27.32
CA LEU A 4 -72.23 -0.69 27.87
C LEU A 4 -71.14 0.13 27.16
N ARG A 5 -70.02 -0.50 26.78
CA ARG A 5 -68.97 0.15 25.99
C ARG A 5 -69.44 0.44 24.56
N SER A 6 -70.16 -0.47 23.91
CA SER A 6 -70.66 -0.24 22.56
C SER A 6 -71.74 0.84 22.53
N LEU A 7 -72.62 0.89 23.53
CA LEU A 7 -73.59 1.98 23.71
C LEU A 7 -72.90 3.32 23.96
N TYR A 8 -71.87 3.34 24.81
CA TYR A 8 -71.06 4.53 25.04
C TYR A 8 -70.38 5.02 23.75
N ASP A 9 -69.72 4.13 23.02
CA ASP A 9 -69.04 4.46 21.77
C ASP A 9 -70.01 4.95 20.69
N TRP A 10 -71.18 4.30 20.57
CA TRP A 10 -72.22 4.74 19.65
C TRP A 10 -72.74 6.14 20.02
N ASN A 11 -73.00 6.38 21.29
CA ASN A 11 -73.46 7.68 21.79
C ASN A 11 -72.40 8.78 21.60
N GLU A 12 -71.13 8.50 21.91
CA GLU A 12 -70.02 9.43 21.71
C GLU A 12 -69.81 9.76 20.23
N ARG A 13 -69.82 8.76 19.34
CA ARG A 13 -69.65 8.98 17.90
C ARG A 13 -70.82 9.74 17.26
N THR A 14 -72.03 9.48 17.73
CA THR A 14 -73.25 10.02 17.12
C THR A 14 -73.56 11.42 17.63
N PHE A 15 -73.54 11.62 18.95
CA PHE A 15 -73.99 12.86 19.59
C PHE A 15 -72.85 13.73 20.11
N TRP A 16 -71.72 13.13 20.52
CA TRP A 16 -70.64 13.82 21.24
C TRP A 16 -69.29 13.79 20.50
N ASN A 17 -69.30 13.95 19.18
CA ASN A 17 -68.10 13.82 18.34
C ASN A 17 -67.26 15.09 18.18
N SER A 18 -67.53 16.14 18.96
CA SER A 18 -66.68 17.35 19.04
C SER A 18 -66.75 17.94 20.43
N LEU A 19 -65.67 18.60 20.85
CA LEU A 19 -65.59 19.33 22.09
C LEU A 19 -66.69 20.41 22.14
N THR A 20 -66.97 21.06 21.02
CA THR A 20 -68.04 22.06 20.90
C THR A 20 -69.42 21.46 21.17
N LYS A 21 -69.74 20.27 20.62
CA LYS A 21 -71.03 19.61 20.94
C LYS A 21 -71.10 19.19 22.40
N LYS A 22 -70.01 18.64 22.94
CA LYS A 22 -69.88 18.34 24.38
C LYS A 22 -70.07 19.59 25.24
N LEU A 23 -69.56 20.73 24.80
CA LEU A 23 -69.68 22.01 25.47
C LEU A 23 -71.07 22.64 25.36
N MET A 24 -71.73 22.50 24.20
CA MET A 24 -73.05 23.08 23.95
C MET A 24 -74.18 22.40 24.72
N SER A 25 -74.05 21.10 25.04
CA SER A 25 -75.04 20.44 25.92
C SER A 25 -75.05 20.95 27.35
N PHE A 26 -74.03 21.70 27.75
CA PHE A 26 -73.98 22.35 29.05
C PHE A 26 -75.00 23.48 29.18
N LEU A 27 -75.42 24.08 28.06
CA LEU A 27 -76.33 25.22 28.05
C LEU A 27 -77.81 24.82 28.04
N LEU A 28 -78.15 23.61 27.58
CA LEU A 28 -79.54 23.21 27.33
C LEU A 28 -80.41 23.24 28.61
N LEU A 29 -79.92 22.64 29.70
CA LEU A 29 -80.67 22.55 30.96
C LEU A 29 -80.70 23.89 31.71
N PHE A 30 -79.60 24.64 31.66
CA PHE A 30 -79.54 25.98 32.23
C PHE A 30 -80.56 26.94 31.57
N PHE A 31 -80.68 26.92 30.24
CA PHE A 31 -81.67 27.75 29.56
C PHE A 31 -83.12 27.34 29.90
N ILE A 32 -83.38 26.04 30.06
CA ILE A 32 -84.72 25.55 30.46
C ILE A 32 -85.09 26.07 31.86
N ASP A 33 -84.16 26.03 32.82
CA ASP A 33 -84.42 26.52 34.18
C ASP A 33 -84.61 28.05 34.23
N VAL A 34 -83.79 28.81 33.49
CA VAL A 34 -83.91 30.27 33.42
C VAL A 34 -85.24 30.70 32.78
N VAL A 35 -85.63 30.03 31.69
CA VAL A 35 -86.92 30.31 31.02
C VAL A 35 -88.09 29.96 31.94
N TYR A 36 -88.03 28.83 32.64
CA TYR A 36 -89.07 28.42 33.58
C TYR A 36 -89.17 29.38 34.77
N LEU A 37 -88.05 29.83 35.32
CA LEU A 37 -88.01 30.85 36.38
C LEU A 37 -88.64 32.16 35.91
N MET A 38 -88.33 32.60 34.69
CA MET A 38 -88.92 33.81 34.10
C MET A 38 -90.43 33.67 33.92
N ILE A 39 -90.92 32.50 33.48
CA ILE A 39 -92.36 32.20 33.37
C ILE A 39 -93.03 32.20 34.76
N TYR A 40 -92.42 31.56 35.77
CA TYR A 40 -92.97 31.51 37.12
C TYR A 40 -93.05 32.90 37.78
N ILE A 41 -92.01 33.72 37.65
CA ILE A 41 -92.00 35.10 38.15
C ILE A 41 -93.12 35.91 37.47
N ASN A 42 -93.25 35.81 36.15
CA ASN A 42 -94.28 36.51 35.40
C ASN A 42 -95.70 36.09 35.80
N GLN A 43 -95.93 34.78 35.96
CA GLN A 43 -97.22 34.27 36.44
C GLN A 43 -97.52 34.75 37.87
N LYS A 44 -96.52 34.79 38.74
CA LYS A 44 -96.67 35.27 40.12
C LYS A 44 -97.02 36.75 40.20
N THR A 45 -96.35 37.60 39.41
CA THR A 45 -96.65 39.04 39.39
C THR A 45 -98.04 39.30 38.82
N MET A 46 -98.41 38.63 37.73
CA MET A 46 -99.73 38.78 37.11
C MET A 46 -100.86 38.36 38.06
N ILE A 47 -100.71 37.21 38.75
CA ILE A 47 -101.71 36.72 39.71
C ILE A 47 -101.80 37.64 40.93
N ALA A 48 -100.67 38.15 41.44
CA ALA A 48 -100.66 39.09 42.56
C ALA A 48 -101.35 40.43 42.22
N GLU A 49 -101.16 40.94 40.99
CA GLU A 49 -101.75 42.19 40.52
C GLU A 49 -103.28 42.07 40.34
N GLU A 50 -103.76 40.98 39.73
CA GLU A 50 -105.19 40.72 39.51
C GLU A 50 -105.97 40.53 40.83
N MET A 51 -105.33 39.92 41.83
CA MET A 51 -105.91 39.72 43.17
C MET A 51 -106.00 41.01 43.98
N SER A 52 -105.11 41.99 43.74
CA SER A 52 -105.15 43.30 44.40
C SER A 52 -106.29 44.20 43.87
N ARG A 53 -106.71 44.01 42.62
CA ARG A 53 -107.80 44.76 41.99
C ARG A 53 -109.21 44.27 42.35
N SER A 54 -109.35 43.01 42.75
CA SER A 54 -110.66 42.32 42.75
C SER A 54 -111.35 42.14 44.11
N GLY A 55 -110.79 42.63 45.23
CA GLY A 55 -111.44 42.50 46.55
C GLY A 55 -111.68 41.04 46.97
N THR A 56 -110.75 40.15 46.63
CA THR A 56 -110.89 38.69 46.71
C THR A 56 -110.96 38.17 48.16
N ALA A 57 -111.84 37.19 48.42
CA ALA A 57 -112.02 36.59 49.75
C ALA A 57 -110.71 35.94 50.29
N PRO A 58 -110.42 36.02 51.61
CA PRO A 58 -109.19 35.50 52.21
C PRO A 58 -108.92 34.01 51.93
N GLU A 59 -109.98 33.20 51.82
CA GLU A 59 -109.87 31.77 51.53
C GLU A 59 -109.36 31.47 50.10
N VAL A 60 -109.76 32.28 49.12
CA VAL A 60 -109.27 32.16 47.73
C VAL A 60 -107.80 32.57 47.67
N MET A 61 -107.44 33.62 48.40
CA MET A 61 -106.05 34.09 48.55
C MET A 61 -105.16 32.98 49.13
N GLN A 62 -105.64 32.26 50.14
CA GLN A 62 -104.88 31.17 50.78
C GLN A 62 -104.69 29.95 49.86
N ARG A 63 -105.71 29.55 49.08
CA ARG A 63 -105.59 28.45 48.11
C ARG A 63 -104.62 28.78 46.97
N ILE A 64 -104.65 30.01 46.47
CA ILE A 64 -103.73 30.46 45.42
C ILE A 64 -102.31 30.54 45.98
N SER A 65 -102.10 31.10 47.18
CA SER A 65 -100.79 31.09 47.85
C SER A 65 -100.24 29.67 48.01
N ALA A 66 -101.06 28.72 48.46
CA ALA A 66 -100.64 27.32 48.60
C ALA A 66 -100.27 26.66 47.25
N SER A 67 -100.96 27.02 46.16
CA SER A 67 -100.60 26.60 44.79
C SER A 67 -99.28 27.24 44.33
N MET A 68 -99.03 28.49 44.68
CA MET A 68 -97.76 29.18 44.41
C MET A 68 -96.60 28.56 45.17
N ASP A 69 -96.81 28.13 46.42
CA ASP A 69 -95.82 27.45 47.27
C ASP A 69 -95.47 26.05 46.76
N HIS A 70 -96.44 25.33 46.18
CA HIS A 70 -96.18 24.08 45.47
C HIS A 70 -95.31 24.31 44.23
N GLY A 71 -95.60 25.37 43.46
CA GLY A 71 -94.76 25.78 42.33
C GLY A 71 -93.34 26.15 42.75
N LEU A 72 -93.18 26.85 43.88
CA LEU A 72 -91.87 27.18 44.45
C LEU A 72 -91.10 25.92 44.89
N THR A 73 -91.77 24.96 45.51
CA THR A 73 -91.14 23.70 45.96
C THR A 73 -90.66 22.86 44.77
N LEU A 74 -91.47 22.78 43.70
CA LEU A 74 -91.07 22.15 42.44
C LEU A 74 -89.87 22.87 41.81
N MET A 75 -89.87 24.21 41.82
CA MET A 75 -88.75 25.02 41.32
C MET A 75 -87.47 24.78 42.11
N ILE A 76 -87.54 24.72 43.45
CA ILE A 76 -86.39 24.38 44.30
C ILE A 76 -85.88 22.98 43.98
N GLY A 77 -86.78 22.00 43.82
CA GLY A 77 -86.42 20.63 43.41
C GLY A 77 -85.70 20.59 42.07
N LEU A 78 -86.23 21.28 41.05
CA LEU A 78 -85.59 21.40 39.73
C LEU A 78 -84.24 22.11 39.80
N THR A 79 -84.13 23.17 40.60
CA THR A 79 -82.86 23.89 40.81
C THR A 79 -81.81 23.01 41.47
N VAL A 80 -82.19 22.18 42.45
CA VAL A 80 -81.27 21.21 43.08
C VAL A 80 -80.82 20.14 42.07
N ILE A 81 -81.73 19.65 41.22
CA ILE A 81 -81.39 18.72 40.14
C ILE A 81 -80.42 19.38 39.15
N ALA A 82 -80.66 20.65 38.78
CA ALA A 82 -79.80 21.43 37.90
C ALA A 82 -78.40 21.69 38.48
N LEU A 83 -78.31 21.95 39.79
CA LEU A 83 -77.05 22.08 40.52
C LEU A 83 -76.30 20.74 40.58
N GLY A 84 -77.01 19.64 40.86
CA GLY A 84 -76.44 18.29 40.81
C GLY A 84 -75.93 17.94 39.41
N TRP A 85 -76.67 18.33 38.37
CA TRP A 85 -76.25 18.17 36.98
C TRP A 85 -75.02 19.03 36.65
N ASN A 86 -74.95 20.28 37.09
CA ASN A 86 -73.75 21.13 36.94
C ASN A 86 -72.52 20.53 37.64
N LEU A 87 -72.69 19.98 38.85
CA LEU A 87 -71.60 19.30 39.54
C LEU A 87 -71.11 18.08 38.74
N LEU A 88 -72.04 17.28 38.21
CA LEU A 88 -71.73 16.15 37.34
C LEU A 88 -71.02 16.60 36.05
N GLN A 89 -71.41 17.73 35.47
CA GLN A 89 -70.75 18.33 34.31
C GLN A 89 -69.32 18.78 34.61
N ILE A 90 -69.07 19.43 35.76
CA ILE A 90 -67.71 19.82 36.19
C ILE A 90 -66.84 18.57 36.34
N LEU A 91 -67.38 17.50 36.95
CA LEU A 91 -66.69 16.22 37.06
C LEU A 91 -66.44 15.58 35.69
N TYR A 92 -67.40 15.66 34.77
CA TYR A 92 -67.28 15.19 33.39
C TYR A 92 -66.15 15.91 32.63
N ILE A 93 -66.12 17.25 32.62
CA ILE A 93 -65.06 18.05 31.97
C ILE A 93 -63.69 17.73 32.60
N ARG A 94 -63.63 17.64 33.92
CA ARG A 94 -62.39 17.34 34.65
C ARG A 94 -61.83 15.97 34.27
N PHE A 95 -62.67 14.97 34.10
CA PHE A 95 -62.24 13.61 33.81
C PHE A 95 -61.98 13.35 32.32
N LEU A 96 -62.84 13.85 31.41
CA LEU A 96 -62.76 13.54 29.98
C LEU A 96 -61.94 14.53 29.16
N ILE A 97 -61.80 15.80 29.60
CA ILE A 97 -61.08 16.84 28.83
C ILE A 97 -59.78 17.20 29.55
N LEU A 98 -59.85 17.66 30.80
CA LEU A 98 -58.67 18.18 31.51
C LEU A 98 -57.61 17.10 31.78
N ARG A 99 -58.02 15.85 32.06
CA ARG A 99 -57.07 14.75 32.32
C ARG A 99 -56.27 14.36 31.07
N PRO A 100 -56.88 14.12 29.89
CA PRO A 100 -56.11 13.91 28.66
C PRO A 100 -55.24 15.10 28.28
N VAL A 101 -55.74 16.34 28.38
CA VAL A 101 -54.94 17.54 28.08
C VAL A 101 -53.70 17.64 28.98
N ARG A 102 -53.84 17.40 30.29
CA ARG A 102 -52.69 17.36 31.20
C ARG A 102 -51.70 16.27 30.84
N MET A 103 -52.18 15.07 30.50
CA MET A 103 -51.30 13.97 30.10
C MET A 103 -50.53 14.28 28.82
N ILE A 104 -51.18 14.89 27.82
CA ILE A 104 -50.51 15.36 26.60
C ILE A 104 -49.46 16.42 26.96
N ALA A 105 -49.82 17.41 27.78
CA ALA A 105 -48.89 18.44 28.22
C ALA A 105 -47.69 17.85 28.97
N THR A 106 -47.89 16.85 29.83
CA THR A 106 -46.80 16.15 30.52
C THR A 106 -45.90 15.41 29.55
N ILE A 107 -46.43 14.72 28.54
CA ILE A 107 -45.61 14.00 27.55
C ILE A 107 -44.78 14.99 26.71
N PHE A 108 -45.38 16.09 26.27
CA PHE A 108 -44.64 17.14 25.56
C PHE A 108 -43.59 17.82 26.44
N ASP A 109 -43.89 18.03 27.72
CA ASP A 109 -42.94 18.58 28.70
C ASP A 109 -41.80 17.59 28.99
N GLU A 110 -42.07 16.29 29.08
CA GLU A 110 -41.05 15.23 29.20
C GLU A 110 -40.14 15.18 27.97
N ILE A 111 -40.70 15.33 26.77
CA ILE A 111 -39.92 15.42 25.52
C ILE A 111 -39.08 16.70 25.47
N GLY A 112 -39.62 17.82 25.95
CA GLY A 112 -38.96 19.13 25.90
C GLY A 112 -37.93 19.39 27.02
N ARG A 113 -38.10 18.80 28.20
CA ARG A 113 -37.19 18.93 29.35
C ARG A 113 -36.17 17.79 29.47
N GLY A 114 -36.47 16.64 28.89
CA GLY A 114 -35.69 15.40 29.04
C GLY A 114 -34.95 14.96 27.77
N GLU A 115 -34.56 13.70 27.77
CA GLU A 115 -33.84 13.02 26.70
C GLU A 115 -34.68 12.76 25.43
N GLY A 116 -35.87 13.35 25.27
CA GLY A 116 -36.71 13.16 24.08
C GLY A 116 -37.19 11.72 23.91
N ASP A 117 -37.99 11.23 24.86
CA ASP A 117 -38.57 9.88 24.82
C ASP A 117 -39.74 9.81 23.84
N PHE A 118 -39.45 9.34 22.64
CA PHE A 118 -40.45 9.04 21.63
C PHE A 118 -40.99 7.62 21.75
N SER A 119 -40.62 6.78 22.71
CA SER A 119 -41.09 5.37 22.75
C SER A 119 -42.58 5.20 22.98
N ARG A 120 -43.28 6.24 23.47
CA ARG A 120 -44.69 6.18 23.87
C ARG A 120 -45.63 6.86 22.88
N ASN A 121 -46.77 6.23 22.64
CA ASN A 121 -47.88 6.81 21.88
C ASN A 121 -48.91 7.45 22.82
N LEU A 122 -49.54 8.54 22.37
CA LEU A 122 -50.71 9.09 23.02
C LEU A 122 -51.92 8.16 22.82
N PRO A 123 -52.70 7.89 23.88
CA PRO A 123 -53.86 7.01 23.78
C PRO A 123 -55.03 7.73 23.10
N THR A 124 -55.72 7.04 22.19
CA THR A 124 -56.80 7.58 21.34
C THR A 124 -58.19 7.36 21.95
N VAL A 125 -58.37 7.70 23.23
CA VAL A 125 -59.53 7.28 24.04
C VAL A 125 -60.82 8.04 23.69
N THR A 126 -60.75 9.34 23.41
CA THR A 126 -61.93 10.18 23.10
C THR A 126 -62.31 10.07 21.61
N HIS A 127 -63.48 10.56 21.17
CA HIS A 127 -63.89 10.61 19.75
C HIS A 127 -63.94 12.06 19.19
N ASP A 128 -63.25 12.99 19.86
CA ASP A 128 -63.26 14.42 19.58
C ASP A 128 -61.90 14.91 19.07
N GLU A 129 -61.69 16.23 19.04
CA GLU A 129 -60.45 16.87 18.58
C GLU A 129 -59.20 16.41 19.36
N LEU A 130 -59.35 15.91 20.59
CA LEU A 130 -58.23 15.34 21.37
C LEU A 130 -57.75 14.01 20.77
N ARG A 131 -58.63 13.22 20.14
CA ARG A 131 -58.21 12.04 19.36
C ARG A 131 -57.41 12.46 18.16
N THR A 132 -57.90 13.43 17.39
CA THR A 132 -57.19 13.93 16.20
C THR A 132 -55.80 14.45 16.57
N LEU A 133 -55.68 15.16 17.70
CA LEU A 133 -54.40 15.59 18.24
C LEU A 133 -53.50 14.39 18.63
N ALA A 134 -54.04 13.39 19.33
CA ALA A 134 -53.30 12.19 19.72
C ALA A 134 -52.79 11.40 18.49
N GLU A 135 -53.63 11.22 17.47
CA GLU A 135 -53.26 10.56 16.22
C GLU A 135 -52.21 11.36 15.43
N ALA A 136 -52.35 12.68 15.35
CA ALA A 136 -51.37 13.55 14.69
C ALA A 136 -50.01 13.50 15.38
N TYR A 137 -50.00 13.54 16.72
CA TYR A 137 -48.78 13.34 17.50
C TYR A 137 -48.17 11.96 17.29
N ASN A 138 -48.97 10.87 17.29
CA ASN A 138 -48.44 9.52 17.08
C ASN A 138 -47.76 9.40 15.72
N ARG A 139 -48.35 9.97 14.65
CA ARG A 139 -47.70 10.04 13.33
C ARG A 139 -46.41 10.85 13.35
N PHE A 140 -46.38 11.97 14.06
CA PHE A 140 -45.17 12.78 14.25
C PHE A 140 -44.08 11.99 15.00
N ALA A 141 -44.43 11.34 16.10
CA ALA A 141 -43.52 10.51 16.89
C ALA A 141 -42.98 9.34 16.07
N ASP A 142 -43.81 8.66 15.27
CA ASP A 142 -43.36 7.62 14.35
C ASP A 142 -42.34 8.11 13.34
N LYS A 143 -42.55 9.30 12.75
CA LYS A 143 -41.59 9.91 11.83
C LYS A 143 -40.29 10.31 12.52
N MET A 144 -40.36 10.83 13.74
CA MET A 144 -39.16 11.11 14.54
C MET A 144 -38.38 9.84 14.87
N ARG A 145 -39.06 8.74 15.27
CA ARG A 145 -38.44 7.44 15.52
C ARG A 145 -37.71 6.91 14.29
N GLU A 146 -38.31 7.05 13.10
CA GLU A 146 -37.71 6.66 11.82
C GLU A 146 -36.44 7.48 11.53
N ILE A 147 -36.52 8.81 11.60
CA ILE A 147 -35.36 9.70 11.37
C ILE A 147 -34.24 9.40 12.35
N ILE A 148 -34.53 9.28 13.65
CA ILE A 148 -33.52 8.98 14.68
C ILE A 148 -32.87 7.62 14.43
N SER A 149 -33.66 6.61 14.07
CA SER A 149 -33.15 5.27 13.74
C SER A 149 -32.21 5.31 12.54
N GLU A 150 -32.58 6.02 11.47
CA GLU A 150 -31.74 6.12 10.27
C GLU A 150 -30.46 6.94 10.52
N VAL A 151 -30.53 8.03 11.29
CA VAL A 151 -29.32 8.78 11.67
C VAL A 151 -28.38 7.91 12.51
N ARG A 152 -28.89 7.13 13.48
CA ARG A 152 -28.08 6.18 14.26
C ARG A 152 -27.37 5.17 13.37
N LYS A 153 -28.11 4.53 12.44
CA LYS A 153 -27.53 3.56 11.50
C LYS A 153 -26.44 4.20 10.64
N MET A 154 -26.70 5.38 10.10
CA MET A 154 -25.75 6.12 9.29
C MET A 154 -24.48 6.45 10.08
N SER A 155 -24.62 6.94 11.30
CA SER A 155 -23.46 7.27 12.15
C SER A 155 -22.64 6.05 12.53
N VAL A 156 -23.24 4.90 12.84
CA VAL A 156 -22.49 3.66 13.09
C VAL A 156 -21.74 3.20 11.83
N ASN A 157 -22.37 3.28 10.66
CA ASN A 157 -21.71 2.95 9.39
C ASN A 157 -20.53 3.90 9.09
N ILE A 158 -20.71 5.21 9.22
CA ILE A 158 -19.63 6.19 8.99
C ILE A 158 -18.45 5.93 9.93
N ALA A 159 -18.71 5.62 11.20
CA ALA A 159 -17.64 5.32 12.16
C ALA A 159 -16.87 4.05 11.78
N ARG A 160 -17.58 3.01 11.30
CA ARG A 160 -16.95 1.78 10.81
C ARG A 160 -16.07 2.04 9.60
N GLU A 161 -16.59 2.76 8.60
CA GLU A 161 -15.82 3.09 7.39
C GLU A 161 -14.62 3.99 7.71
N ALA A 162 -14.75 4.94 8.64
CA ALA A 162 -13.63 5.77 9.09
C ALA A 162 -12.48 4.92 9.66
N VAL A 163 -12.79 3.87 10.44
CA VAL A 163 -11.77 2.94 10.94
C VAL A 163 -11.07 2.19 9.81
N VAL A 164 -11.81 1.73 8.80
CA VAL A 164 -11.24 1.04 7.63
C VAL A 164 -10.35 1.98 6.81
N VAL A 165 -10.81 3.20 6.56
CA VAL A 165 -10.04 4.25 5.87
C VAL A 165 -8.75 4.54 6.62
N ARG A 166 -8.78 4.69 7.95
CA ARG A 166 -7.58 4.92 8.76
C ARG A 166 -6.54 3.82 8.56
N LYS A 167 -6.96 2.56 8.54
CA LYS A 167 -6.07 1.42 8.30
C LYS A 167 -5.46 1.48 6.89
N SER A 168 -6.26 1.81 5.88
CA SER A 168 -5.78 1.97 4.51
C SER A 168 -4.77 3.11 4.40
N VAL A 169 -5.04 4.24 5.05
CA VAL A 169 -4.14 5.40 5.09
C VAL A 169 -2.79 5.04 5.70
N SER A 170 -2.80 4.36 6.85
CA SER A 170 -1.57 3.90 7.51
C SER A 170 -0.76 2.94 6.63
N SER A 171 -1.41 1.95 6.00
CA SER A 171 -0.73 1.01 5.11
C SER A 171 -0.16 1.69 3.86
N THR A 172 -0.88 2.65 3.27
CA THR A 172 -0.39 3.40 2.12
C THR A 172 0.79 4.30 2.49
N ALA A 173 0.79 4.92 3.68
CA ALA A 173 1.92 5.72 4.17
C ALA A 173 3.20 4.88 4.35
N GLU A 174 3.07 3.67 4.88
CA GLU A 174 4.19 2.73 5.02
C GLU A 174 4.75 2.32 3.65
N ARG A 175 3.87 1.96 2.70
CA ARG A 175 4.28 1.62 1.34
C ARG A 175 4.95 2.77 0.60
N ALA A 176 4.47 4.01 0.81
CA ALA A 176 5.10 5.19 0.22
C ALA A 176 6.51 5.41 0.78
N THR A 177 6.72 5.19 2.08
CA THR A 177 8.06 5.24 2.68
C THR A 177 8.98 4.18 2.04
N GLN A 178 8.52 2.93 1.94
CA GLN A 178 9.28 1.85 1.31
C GLN A 178 9.60 2.13 -0.16
N GLN A 179 8.67 2.73 -0.91
CA GLN A 179 8.87 3.13 -2.29
C GLN A 179 9.96 4.21 -2.40
N GLY A 180 10.02 5.15 -1.45
CA GLY A 180 11.10 6.14 -1.37
C GLY A 180 12.48 5.52 -1.11
N GLU A 181 12.56 4.51 -0.25
CA GLU A 181 13.82 3.77 0.02
C GLU A 181 14.30 3.02 -1.24
N ILE A 182 13.39 2.35 -1.94
CA ILE A 182 13.69 1.66 -3.20
C ILE A 182 14.17 2.67 -4.25
N ALA A 183 13.50 3.81 -4.39
CA ALA A 183 13.93 4.87 -5.30
C ALA A 183 15.35 5.37 -4.98
N SER A 184 15.68 5.57 -3.69
CA SER A 184 17.03 5.94 -3.28
C SER A 184 18.08 4.88 -3.64
N ALA A 185 17.74 3.59 -3.55
CA ALA A 185 18.65 2.51 -3.94
C ALA A 185 18.88 2.49 -5.47
N VAL A 186 17.83 2.68 -6.26
CA VAL A 186 17.95 2.77 -7.73
C VAL A 186 18.73 4.01 -8.14
N PHE A 187 18.58 5.13 -7.43
CA PHE A 187 19.37 6.34 -7.65
C PHE A 187 20.88 6.07 -7.48
N GLY A 188 21.25 5.38 -6.39
CA GLY A 188 22.64 4.96 -6.16
C GLY A 188 23.16 4.06 -7.28
N ALA A 189 22.39 3.05 -7.69
CA ALA A 189 22.75 2.15 -8.78
C ALA A 189 22.90 2.87 -10.13
N SER A 190 22.05 3.87 -10.42
CA SER A 190 22.16 4.70 -11.62
C SER A 190 23.45 5.56 -11.62
N ASN A 191 23.88 6.04 -10.46
CA ASN A 191 25.13 6.77 -10.33
C ASN A 191 26.34 5.86 -10.57
N GLU A 192 26.33 4.65 -10.00
CA GLU A 192 27.35 3.61 -10.28
C GLU A 192 27.37 3.20 -11.76
N ALA A 193 26.20 3.08 -12.40
CA ALA A 193 26.11 2.80 -13.83
C ALA A 193 26.74 3.90 -14.68
N THR A 194 26.55 5.18 -14.32
CA THR A 194 27.20 6.31 -15.01
C THR A 194 28.71 6.19 -14.95
N GLN A 195 29.26 5.90 -13.76
CA GLN A 195 30.70 5.72 -13.60
C GLN A 195 31.22 4.54 -14.43
N ALA A 196 30.52 3.41 -14.42
CA ALA A 196 30.90 2.24 -15.22
C ALA A 196 30.87 2.55 -16.73
N ILE A 197 29.89 3.35 -17.17
CA ILE A 197 29.78 3.80 -18.56
C ILE A 197 30.97 4.68 -18.96
N ASP A 198 31.37 5.62 -18.11
CA ASP A 198 32.53 6.48 -18.33
C ASP A 198 33.84 5.66 -18.39
N GLU A 199 34.00 4.68 -17.51
CA GLU A 199 35.18 3.80 -17.47
C GLU A 199 35.30 2.92 -18.73
N VAL A 200 34.17 2.39 -19.21
CA VAL A 200 34.13 1.61 -20.47
C VAL A 200 34.40 2.53 -21.66
N SER A 201 33.81 3.72 -21.70
CA SER A 201 34.03 4.69 -22.79
C SER A 201 35.50 5.09 -22.90
N GLY A 202 36.14 5.45 -21.77
CA GLY A 202 37.56 5.79 -21.73
C GLY A 202 38.47 4.59 -22.02
N SER A 203 38.03 3.36 -21.74
CA SER A 203 38.78 2.16 -22.12
C SER A 203 38.66 1.88 -23.62
N THR A 204 37.48 2.03 -24.20
CA THR A 204 37.23 1.92 -25.65
C THR A 204 38.09 2.93 -26.41
N GLU A 205 38.14 4.20 -25.99
CA GLU A 205 38.97 5.23 -26.63
C GLU A 205 40.47 4.87 -26.61
N ARG A 206 40.99 4.38 -25.47
CA ARG A 206 42.39 3.91 -25.38
C ARG A 206 42.67 2.72 -26.29
N ILE A 207 41.74 1.77 -26.38
CA ILE A 207 41.89 0.60 -27.26
C ILE A 207 41.82 1.04 -28.73
N THR A 208 40.95 1.98 -29.10
CA THR A 208 40.88 2.54 -30.45
C THR A 208 42.22 3.16 -30.85
N HIS A 209 42.79 4.02 -30.00
CA HIS A 209 44.12 4.58 -30.25
C HIS A 209 45.22 3.53 -30.41
N SER A 210 45.21 2.48 -29.59
CA SER A 210 46.17 1.39 -29.71
C SER A 210 45.97 0.58 -31.00
N THR A 211 44.73 0.32 -31.40
CA THR A 211 44.38 -0.42 -32.62
C THR A 211 44.82 0.37 -33.86
N ASP A 212 44.59 1.69 -33.89
CA ASP A 212 45.03 2.55 -35.00
C ASP A 212 46.56 2.57 -35.13
N ALA A 213 47.29 2.65 -34.02
CA ALA A 213 48.76 2.60 -34.02
C ALA A 213 49.29 1.24 -34.52
N ASN A 214 48.65 0.15 -34.10
CA ASN A 214 49.00 -1.20 -34.54
C ASN A 214 48.66 -1.42 -36.02
N LEU A 215 47.52 -0.91 -36.49
CA LEU A 215 47.12 -0.94 -37.90
C LEU A 215 48.14 -0.20 -38.78
N LEU A 216 48.58 0.99 -38.36
CA LEU A 216 49.63 1.74 -39.06
C LEU A 216 50.93 0.93 -39.12
N THR A 217 51.33 0.31 -38.00
CA THR A 217 52.52 -0.52 -37.93
C THR A 217 52.42 -1.73 -38.86
N ALA A 218 51.30 -2.45 -38.86
CA ALA A 218 51.07 -3.59 -39.73
C ALA A 218 51.09 -3.20 -41.22
N ARG A 219 50.51 -2.06 -41.58
CA ARG A 219 50.56 -1.52 -42.95
C ARG A 219 51.98 -1.18 -43.38
N ASN A 220 52.78 -0.57 -42.50
CA ASN A 220 54.19 -0.27 -42.79
C ASN A 220 55.01 -1.55 -42.96
N SER A 221 54.86 -2.53 -42.08
CA SER A 221 55.54 -3.82 -42.20
C SER A 221 55.12 -4.58 -43.46
N LEU A 222 53.85 -4.53 -43.85
CA LEU A 222 53.39 -5.11 -45.11
C LEU A 222 54.10 -4.46 -46.33
N ALA A 223 54.21 -3.13 -46.34
CA ALA A 223 54.91 -2.41 -47.40
C ALA A 223 56.42 -2.74 -47.44
N GLU A 224 57.08 -2.87 -46.28
CA GLU A 224 58.48 -3.30 -46.19
C GLU A 224 58.67 -4.72 -46.74
N MET A 225 57.75 -5.65 -46.43
CA MET A 225 57.81 -7.02 -46.95
C MET A 225 57.66 -7.06 -48.47
N GLN A 226 56.77 -6.25 -49.03
CA GLN A 226 56.61 -6.12 -50.49
C GLN A 226 57.89 -5.58 -51.16
N ASP A 227 58.58 -4.61 -50.54
CA ASP A 227 59.87 -4.12 -51.02
C ASP A 227 60.96 -5.20 -50.95
N ILE A 228 60.98 -6.01 -49.88
CA ILE A 228 61.89 -7.15 -49.74
C ILE A 228 61.65 -8.18 -50.85
N VAL A 229 60.39 -8.51 -51.18
CA VAL A 229 60.08 -9.41 -52.31
C VAL A 229 60.70 -8.87 -53.60
N GLY A 230 60.55 -7.57 -53.88
CA GLY A 230 61.16 -6.92 -55.04
C GLY A 230 62.68 -7.03 -55.05
N LYS A 231 63.35 -6.80 -53.91
CA LYS A 231 64.80 -6.94 -53.77
C LYS A 231 65.29 -8.37 -53.96
N VAL A 232 64.58 -9.36 -53.40
CA VAL A 232 64.90 -10.79 -53.55
C VAL A 232 64.80 -11.21 -55.02
N GLN A 233 63.80 -10.71 -55.75
CA GLN A 233 63.68 -10.95 -57.19
C GLN A 233 64.89 -10.38 -57.97
N VAL A 234 65.31 -9.15 -57.67
CA VAL A 234 66.50 -8.54 -58.29
C VAL A 234 67.78 -9.34 -58.00
N VAL A 235 67.94 -9.89 -56.79
CA VAL A 235 69.08 -10.74 -56.45
C VAL A 235 69.03 -12.06 -57.22
N SER A 236 67.84 -12.67 -57.34
CA SER A 236 67.64 -13.89 -58.14
C SER A 236 68.02 -13.67 -59.60
N ASP A 237 67.61 -12.56 -60.20
CA ASP A 237 67.93 -12.23 -61.60
C ASP A 237 69.44 -12.05 -61.81
N LYS A 238 70.13 -11.36 -60.88
CA LYS A 238 71.58 -11.18 -60.91
C LYS A 238 72.35 -12.51 -60.79
N LEU A 239 71.87 -13.44 -59.97
CA LEU A 239 72.50 -14.76 -59.84
C LEU A 239 72.29 -15.65 -61.05
N ASN A 240 71.14 -15.56 -61.71
CA ASN A 240 70.93 -16.23 -63.00
C ASN A 240 71.94 -15.73 -64.04
N GLN A 241 72.12 -14.40 -64.14
CA GLN A 241 73.14 -13.82 -65.03
C GLN A 241 74.58 -14.24 -64.64
N PHE A 242 74.86 -14.37 -63.35
CA PHE A 242 76.15 -14.86 -62.86
C PHE A 242 76.38 -16.32 -63.24
N ASN A 243 75.37 -17.19 -63.11
CA ASN A 243 75.41 -18.58 -63.56
C ASN A 243 75.72 -18.70 -65.05
N ASP A 244 75.09 -17.88 -65.90
CA ASP A 244 75.38 -17.85 -67.34
C ASP A 244 76.84 -17.47 -67.61
N THR A 245 77.35 -16.47 -66.87
CA THR A 245 78.75 -16.01 -67.00
C THR A 245 79.74 -17.11 -66.59
N VAL A 246 79.48 -17.80 -65.48
CA VAL A 246 80.30 -18.93 -65.03
C VAL A 246 80.23 -20.10 -66.02
N GLY A 247 79.06 -20.36 -66.61
CA GLY A 247 78.89 -21.36 -67.68
C GLY A 247 79.73 -21.03 -68.92
N HIS A 248 79.74 -19.76 -69.36
CA HIS A 248 80.60 -19.31 -70.45
C HIS A 248 82.09 -19.44 -70.12
N LEU A 249 82.50 -19.17 -68.86
CA LEU A 249 83.87 -19.39 -68.41
C LEU A 249 84.24 -20.88 -68.48
N ALA A 250 83.37 -21.78 -68.02
CA ALA A 250 83.56 -23.22 -68.12
C ALA A 250 83.83 -23.67 -69.56
N GLN A 251 83.00 -23.20 -70.50
CA GLN A 251 83.11 -23.54 -71.93
C GLN A 251 84.40 -23.02 -72.55
N ARG A 252 84.80 -21.78 -72.21
CA ARG A 252 86.07 -21.19 -72.70
C ARG A 252 87.28 -21.92 -72.13
N SER A 253 87.28 -22.25 -70.84
CA SER A 253 88.36 -23.00 -70.20
C SER A 253 88.48 -24.41 -70.77
N ASP A 254 87.37 -25.08 -71.07
CA ASP A 254 87.39 -26.37 -71.77
C ASP A 254 87.98 -26.26 -73.18
N SER A 255 87.62 -25.22 -73.92
CA SER A 255 88.18 -24.96 -75.25
C SER A 255 89.70 -24.74 -75.17
N ILE A 256 90.19 -24.01 -74.17
CA ILE A 256 91.63 -23.82 -73.95
C ILE A 256 92.30 -25.17 -73.60
N ARG A 257 91.67 -26.02 -72.79
CA ARG A 257 92.17 -27.36 -72.46
C ARG A 257 92.36 -28.21 -73.73
N GLN A 258 91.40 -28.17 -74.65
CA GLN A 258 91.46 -28.90 -75.92
C GLN A 258 92.60 -28.38 -76.81
N VAL A 259 92.78 -27.05 -76.89
CA VAL A 259 93.88 -26.43 -77.63
C VAL A 259 95.24 -26.79 -77.00
N ALA A 260 95.36 -26.74 -75.67
CA ALA A 260 96.56 -27.17 -74.97
C ALA A 260 96.85 -28.66 -75.23
N GLY A 261 95.84 -29.54 -75.19
CA GLY A 261 95.99 -30.94 -75.56
C GLY A 261 96.56 -31.12 -76.97
N LEU A 262 96.03 -30.39 -77.96
CA LEU A 262 96.53 -30.42 -79.33
C LEU A 262 97.99 -29.92 -79.43
N ILE A 263 98.36 -28.87 -78.70
CA ILE A 263 99.74 -28.35 -78.67
C ILE A 263 100.69 -29.40 -78.08
N LYS A 264 100.26 -30.11 -77.04
CA LYS A 264 101.02 -31.21 -76.43
C LYS A 264 101.23 -32.34 -77.44
N ASP A 265 100.18 -32.75 -78.15
CA ASP A 265 100.27 -33.76 -79.19
C ASP A 265 101.24 -33.34 -80.31
N ILE A 266 101.21 -32.07 -80.73
CA ILE A 266 102.15 -31.51 -81.72
C ILE A 266 103.58 -31.51 -81.16
N ALA A 267 103.78 -31.13 -79.91
CA ALA A 267 105.09 -31.11 -79.26
C ALA A 267 105.66 -32.52 -79.09
N ASP A 268 104.85 -33.51 -78.71
CA ASP A 268 105.24 -34.93 -78.66
C ASP A 268 105.63 -35.47 -80.05
N GLN A 269 104.85 -35.14 -81.09
CA GLN A 269 105.20 -35.47 -82.48
C GLN A 269 106.50 -34.78 -82.92
N THR A 270 106.68 -33.51 -82.56
CA THR A 270 107.89 -32.74 -82.89
C THR A 270 109.10 -33.30 -82.16
N ASN A 271 108.96 -33.73 -80.91
CA ASN A 271 110.00 -34.40 -80.12
C ASN A 271 110.41 -35.74 -80.75
N LEU A 272 109.44 -36.54 -81.20
CA LEU A 272 109.68 -37.80 -81.92
C LEU A 272 110.35 -37.58 -83.29
N LEU A 273 109.91 -36.59 -84.05
CA LEU A 273 110.52 -36.19 -85.32
C LEU A 273 111.97 -35.72 -85.12
N ALA A 274 112.19 -34.89 -84.10
CA ALA A 274 113.52 -34.39 -83.74
C ALA A 274 114.44 -35.50 -83.25
N LEU A 275 113.92 -36.47 -82.48
CA LEU A 275 114.65 -37.66 -82.06
C LEU A 275 115.05 -38.53 -83.26
N ASN A 276 114.12 -38.79 -84.19
CA ASN A 276 114.41 -39.52 -85.42
C ASN A 276 115.45 -38.79 -86.29
N ALA A 277 115.37 -37.46 -86.39
CA ALA A 277 116.34 -36.64 -87.10
C ALA A 277 117.73 -36.64 -86.43
N ALA A 278 117.78 -36.61 -85.09
CA ALA A 278 119.02 -36.70 -84.32
C ALA A 278 119.70 -38.08 -84.48
N ILE A 279 118.91 -39.16 -84.49
CA ILE A 279 119.38 -40.53 -84.77
C ILE A 279 119.98 -40.61 -86.18
N GLU A 280 119.30 -40.09 -87.20
CA GLU A 280 119.77 -40.17 -88.59
C GLU A 280 120.97 -39.24 -88.84
N ALA A 281 121.04 -38.09 -88.16
CA ALA A 281 122.21 -37.20 -88.17
C ALA A 281 123.44 -37.83 -87.51
N ALA A 282 123.27 -38.61 -86.44
CA ALA A 282 124.34 -39.40 -85.83
C ALA A 282 124.81 -40.53 -86.77
N ARG A 283 123.91 -41.08 -87.58
CA ARG A 283 124.18 -42.12 -88.59
C ARG A 283 125.01 -41.63 -89.78
N ALA A 284 124.91 -40.34 -90.12
CA ALA A 284 125.65 -39.68 -91.20
C ALA A 284 127.09 -39.25 -90.82
N GLY A 285 127.53 -39.48 -89.58
CA GLY A 285 128.91 -39.19 -89.13
C GLY A 285 129.30 -37.71 -89.21
N GLU A 286 130.53 -37.40 -89.62
CA GLU A 286 131.10 -36.03 -89.70
C GLU A 286 130.25 -35.06 -90.57
N MET A 287 129.56 -35.55 -91.61
CA MET A 287 128.71 -34.72 -92.48
C MET A 287 127.37 -34.32 -91.83
N GLY A 288 126.91 -35.04 -90.80
CA GLY A 288 125.62 -34.81 -90.12
C GLY A 288 125.70 -33.89 -88.90
N ARG A 289 126.90 -33.45 -88.51
CA ARG A 289 127.16 -32.77 -87.23
C ARG A 289 126.39 -31.45 -87.05
N GLY A 290 126.23 -30.66 -88.13
CA GLY A 290 125.41 -29.43 -88.10
C GLY A 290 123.91 -29.72 -87.96
N PHE A 291 123.42 -30.80 -88.59
CA PHE A 291 122.03 -31.25 -88.48
C PHE A 291 121.71 -31.85 -87.11
N ALA A 292 122.65 -32.57 -86.50
CA ALA A 292 122.49 -33.12 -85.16
C ALA A 292 122.27 -32.04 -84.11
N VAL A 293 122.99 -30.91 -84.19
CA VAL A 293 122.82 -29.77 -83.27
C VAL A 293 121.43 -29.14 -83.42
N VAL A 294 120.95 -28.96 -84.66
CA VAL A 294 119.61 -28.41 -84.90
C VAL A 294 118.53 -29.38 -84.41
N ALA A 295 118.67 -30.68 -84.67
CA ALA A 295 117.72 -31.69 -84.22
C ALA A 295 117.64 -31.75 -82.68
N ASP A 296 118.78 -31.67 -81.97
CA ASP A 296 118.80 -31.67 -80.51
C ASP A 296 118.23 -30.36 -79.91
N GLU A 297 118.38 -29.22 -80.60
CA GLU A 297 117.77 -27.94 -80.20
C GLU A 297 116.25 -27.95 -80.42
N VAL A 298 115.77 -28.53 -81.53
CA VAL A 298 114.33 -28.74 -81.78
C VAL A 298 113.73 -29.72 -80.76
N ARG A 299 114.48 -30.77 -80.37
CA ARG A 299 114.09 -31.72 -79.32
C ARG A 299 113.92 -31.03 -77.97
N LYS A 300 114.91 -30.23 -77.54
CA LYS A 300 114.82 -29.44 -76.30
C LYS A 300 113.69 -28.42 -76.34
N LEU A 301 113.43 -27.80 -77.50
CA LEU A 301 112.31 -26.87 -77.67
C LEU A 301 110.97 -27.61 -77.51
N ALA A 302 110.82 -28.79 -78.13
CA ALA A 302 109.63 -29.62 -78.00
C ALA A 302 109.41 -30.10 -76.55
N GLU A 303 110.46 -30.50 -75.84
CA GLU A 303 110.39 -30.83 -74.40
C GLU A 303 109.94 -29.62 -73.56
N ARG A 304 110.45 -28.41 -73.84
CA ARG A 304 110.00 -27.17 -73.17
C ARG A 304 108.55 -26.83 -73.48
N VAL A 305 108.10 -27.01 -74.73
CA VAL A 305 106.69 -26.80 -75.12
C VAL A 305 105.80 -27.82 -74.40
N ASN A 306 106.22 -29.08 -74.26
CA ASN A 306 105.49 -30.10 -73.50
C ASN A 306 105.34 -29.72 -72.02
N VAL A 307 106.42 -29.29 -71.36
CA VAL A 307 106.37 -28.85 -69.96
C VAL A 307 105.44 -27.65 -69.80
N ALA A 308 105.58 -26.62 -70.64
CA ALA A 308 104.72 -25.44 -70.59
C ALA A 308 103.23 -25.77 -70.87
N THR A 309 102.97 -26.71 -71.78
CA THR A 309 101.60 -27.12 -72.13
C THR A 309 100.98 -28.00 -71.04
N GLN A 310 101.79 -28.81 -70.34
CA GLN A 310 101.36 -29.53 -69.15
C GLN A 310 100.98 -28.57 -68.02
N GLU A 311 101.80 -27.54 -67.76
CA GLU A 311 101.47 -26.48 -66.79
C GLU A 311 100.18 -25.73 -67.14
N ILE A 312 99.94 -25.43 -68.42
CA ILE A 312 98.67 -24.85 -68.88
C ILE A 312 97.51 -25.81 -68.63
N THR A 313 97.68 -27.09 -68.93
CA THR A 313 96.64 -28.12 -68.73
C THR A 313 96.29 -28.27 -67.24
N ASP A 314 97.28 -28.27 -66.36
CA ASP A 314 97.10 -28.37 -64.90
C ASP A 314 96.39 -27.11 -64.36
N ASN A 315 96.80 -25.91 -64.79
CA ASN A 315 96.14 -24.65 -64.41
C ASN A 315 94.69 -24.58 -64.89
N ILE A 316 94.40 -25.03 -66.11
CA ILE A 316 93.03 -25.11 -66.63
C ILE A 316 92.22 -26.18 -65.89
N GLY A 317 92.84 -27.30 -65.49
CA GLY A 317 92.25 -28.30 -64.61
C GLY A 317 91.81 -27.70 -63.27
N GLY A 318 92.69 -26.91 -62.63
CA GLY A 318 92.39 -26.16 -61.43
C GLY A 318 91.26 -25.14 -61.62
N MET A 319 91.29 -24.39 -62.73
CA MET A 319 90.24 -23.42 -63.06
C MET A 319 88.87 -24.09 -63.28
N LEU A 320 88.82 -25.22 -63.99
CA LEU A 320 87.59 -25.98 -64.17
C LEU A 320 87.06 -26.57 -62.86
N SER A 321 87.94 -26.95 -61.93
CA SER A 321 87.53 -27.36 -60.57
C SER A 321 86.88 -26.21 -59.80
N LEU A 322 87.51 -25.03 -59.80
CA LEU A 322 86.97 -23.82 -59.17
C LEU A 322 85.64 -23.38 -59.79
N VAL A 323 85.49 -23.51 -61.11
CA VAL A 323 84.23 -23.23 -61.82
C VAL A 323 83.12 -24.18 -61.35
N ARG A 324 83.41 -25.48 -61.22
CA ARG A 324 82.43 -26.46 -60.70
C ARG A 324 82.05 -26.17 -59.25
N GLU A 325 83.02 -25.82 -58.42
CA GLU A 325 82.78 -25.42 -57.03
C GLU A 325 81.88 -24.18 -56.97
N THR A 326 82.18 -23.14 -57.77
CA THR A 326 81.37 -21.92 -57.88
C THR A 326 79.93 -22.23 -58.37
N GLN A 327 79.77 -23.16 -59.31
CA GLN A 327 78.45 -23.59 -59.77
C GLN A 327 77.64 -24.27 -58.65
N ASN A 328 78.25 -25.18 -57.89
CA ASN A 328 77.61 -25.84 -56.75
C ASN A 328 77.22 -24.84 -55.66
N GLU A 329 78.11 -23.89 -55.34
CA GLU A 329 77.80 -22.79 -54.39
C GLU A 329 76.62 -21.95 -54.86
N ASN A 330 76.56 -21.59 -56.15
CA ASN A 330 75.43 -20.87 -56.71
C ASN A 330 74.11 -21.65 -56.67
N GLU A 331 74.13 -22.97 -56.85
CA GLU A 331 72.93 -23.80 -56.71
C GLU A 331 72.38 -23.73 -55.28
N MET A 332 73.25 -23.76 -54.28
CA MET A 332 72.88 -23.57 -52.87
C MET A 332 72.30 -22.17 -52.63
N ILE A 333 72.95 -21.11 -53.11
CA ILE A 333 72.45 -19.73 -52.98
C ILE A 333 71.07 -19.57 -53.64
N ASN A 334 70.85 -20.19 -54.80
CA ASN A 334 69.54 -20.18 -55.46
C ASN A 334 68.46 -20.91 -54.64
N ALA A 335 68.81 -22.00 -53.93
CA ALA A 335 67.90 -22.66 -53.01
C ALA A 335 67.55 -21.76 -51.81
N ASP A 336 68.55 -21.12 -51.21
CA ASP A 336 68.36 -20.19 -50.09
C ASP A 336 67.50 -18.98 -50.47
N ILE A 337 67.63 -18.46 -51.69
CA ILE A 337 66.79 -17.38 -52.21
C ILE A 337 65.34 -17.81 -52.37
N ARG A 338 65.08 -19.01 -52.88
CA ARG A 338 63.71 -19.54 -52.97
C ARG A 338 63.08 -19.68 -51.59
N GLN A 339 63.82 -20.24 -50.63
CA GLN A 339 63.35 -20.37 -49.25
C GLN A 339 63.11 -19.00 -48.59
N THR A 340 64.00 -18.03 -48.84
CA THR A 340 63.84 -16.65 -48.35
C THR A 340 62.59 -16.01 -48.94
N ARG A 341 62.35 -16.17 -50.24
CA ARG A 341 61.14 -15.68 -50.91
C ARG A 341 59.87 -16.28 -50.30
N GLU A 342 59.81 -17.59 -50.12
CA GLU A 342 58.66 -18.26 -49.50
C GLU A 342 58.41 -17.77 -48.06
N ALA A 343 59.47 -17.54 -47.28
CA ALA A 343 59.35 -16.97 -45.94
C ALA A 343 58.77 -15.55 -45.97
N VAL A 344 59.26 -14.71 -46.89
CA VAL A 344 58.79 -13.32 -47.05
C VAL A 344 57.34 -13.28 -47.53
N GLU A 345 56.96 -14.10 -48.51
CA GLU A 345 55.57 -14.19 -49.01
C GLU A 345 54.61 -14.64 -47.91
N ARG A 346 54.98 -15.65 -47.10
CA ARG A 346 54.17 -16.07 -45.94
C ARG A 346 54.00 -14.94 -44.93
N SER A 347 55.10 -14.28 -44.54
CA SER A 347 55.04 -13.17 -43.58
C SER A 347 54.26 -11.97 -44.12
N SER A 348 54.31 -11.67 -45.42
CA SER A 348 53.44 -10.68 -46.06
C SER A 348 51.96 -11.05 -45.93
N GLY A 349 51.61 -12.33 -46.12
CA GLY A 349 50.25 -12.83 -45.93
C GLY A 349 49.75 -12.69 -44.48
N GLU A 350 50.63 -12.91 -43.49
CA GLU A 350 50.31 -12.69 -42.08
C GLU A 350 50.03 -11.22 -41.77
N PHE A 351 50.87 -10.29 -42.25
CA PHE A 351 50.64 -8.86 -42.06
C PHE A 351 49.35 -8.37 -42.74
N GLN A 352 49.03 -8.91 -43.92
CA GLN A 352 47.78 -8.56 -44.59
C GLN A 352 46.55 -9.03 -43.80
N ARG A 353 46.61 -10.21 -43.17
CA ARG A 353 45.56 -10.66 -42.24
C ARG A 353 45.47 -9.75 -41.03
N MET A 354 46.60 -9.40 -40.42
CA MET A 354 46.66 -8.50 -39.27
C MET A 354 46.05 -7.12 -39.55
N VAL A 355 46.25 -6.57 -40.76
CA VAL A 355 45.59 -5.33 -41.20
C VAL A 355 44.06 -5.49 -41.18
N GLY A 356 43.54 -6.57 -41.75
CA GLY A 356 42.10 -6.85 -41.75
C GLY A 356 41.52 -7.05 -40.34
N ASP A 357 42.25 -7.76 -39.47
CA ASP A 357 41.85 -8.00 -38.09
C ASP A 357 41.76 -6.68 -37.28
N PHE A 358 42.72 -5.76 -37.47
CA PHE A 358 42.68 -4.45 -36.82
C PHE A 358 41.59 -3.53 -37.37
N GLU A 359 41.32 -3.55 -38.68
CA GLU A 359 40.19 -2.81 -39.26
C GLU A 359 38.85 -3.28 -38.68
N GLN A 360 38.65 -4.61 -38.62
CA GLN A 360 37.46 -5.19 -37.99
C GLN A 360 37.36 -4.83 -36.50
N THR A 361 38.48 -4.84 -35.78
CA THR A 361 38.51 -4.44 -34.37
C THR A 361 38.13 -2.96 -34.21
N GLY A 362 38.60 -2.08 -35.10
CA GLY A 362 38.22 -0.67 -35.13
C GLY A 362 36.71 -0.47 -35.32
N ASP A 363 36.11 -1.19 -36.26
CA ASP A 363 34.65 -1.15 -36.48
C ASP A 363 33.86 -1.60 -35.24
N GLN A 364 34.32 -2.65 -34.55
CA GLN A 364 33.69 -3.12 -33.31
C GLN A 364 33.80 -2.08 -32.18
N LEU A 365 34.94 -1.40 -32.05
CA LEU A 365 35.12 -0.35 -31.06
C LEU A 365 34.21 0.85 -31.32
N ASN A 366 33.99 1.22 -32.59
CA ASN A 366 33.03 2.26 -32.96
C ASN A 366 31.59 1.88 -32.57
N GLN A 367 31.21 0.60 -32.74
CA GLN A 367 29.90 0.12 -32.29
C GLN A 367 29.76 0.16 -30.76
N ILE A 368 30.81 -0.21 -30.03
CA ILE A 368 30.83 -0.10 -28.57
C ILE A 368 30.65 1.35 -28.15
N ALA A 369 31.39 2.30 -28.76
CA ALA A 369 31.26 3.73 -28.45
C ALA A 369 29.82 4.24 -28.65
N ALA A 370 29.18 3.90 -29.78
CA ALA A 370 27.78 4.26 -30.03
C ALA A 370 26.82 3.65 -29.00
N ALA A 371 27.03 2.39 -28.61
CA ALA A 371 26.23 1.75 -27.57
C ALA A 371 26.42 2.41 -26.19
N MET A 372 27.62 2.88 -25.87
CA MET A 372 27.88 3.61 -24.63
C MET A 372 27.16 4.96 -24.61
N GLU A 373 27.11 5.70 -25.71
CA GLU A 373 26.33 6.96 -25.82
C GLU A 373 24.83 6.71 -25.58
N GLU A 374 24.27 5.65 -26.15
CA GLU A 374 22.87 5.27 -25.94
C GLU A 374 22.60 4.86 -24.48
N LEU A 375 23.52 4.13 -23.86
CA LEU A 375 23.44 3.78 -22.44
C LEU A 375 23.50 5.01 -21.54
N THR A 376 24.34 6.00 -21.85
CA THR A 376 24.38 7.29 -21.12
C THR A 376 23.03 7.99 -21.17
N ALA A 377 22.44 8.11 -22.36
CA ALA A 377 21.14 8.76 -22.53
C ALA A 377 20.02 8.01 -21.78
N THR A 378 20.03 6.68 -21.86
CA THR A 378 19.05 5.82 -21.17
C THR A 378 19.20 5.92 -19.65
N ASN A 379 20.44 5.90 -19.14
CA ASN A 379 20.69 6.00 -17.70
C ASN A 379 20.30 7.38 -17.15
N ALA A 380 20.49 8.46 -17.91
CA ALA A 380 19.99 9.79 -17.53
C ALA A 380 18.46 9.82 -17.41
N GLN A 381 17.73 9.15 -18.33
CA GLN A 381 16.28 9.02 -18.22
C GLN A 381 15.85 8.20 -16.99
N VAL A 382 16.56 7.12 -16.68
CA VAL A 382 16.32 6.32 -15.46
C VAL A 382 16.54 7.19 -14.22
N HIS A 383 17.61 7.99 -14.20
CA HIS A 383 17.91 8.90 -13.11
C HIS A 383 16.76 9.89 -12.84
N ASP A 384 16.30 10.58 -13.89
CA ASP A 384 15.19 11.53 -13.78
C ASP A 384 13.88 10.87 -13.35
N ALA A 385 13.58 9.68 -13.87
CA ALA A 385 12.39 8.92 -13.49
C ALA A 385 12.42 8.52 -12.01
N VAL A 386 13.59 8.13 -11.50
CA VAL A 386 13.75 7.73 -10.09
C VAL A 386 13.60 8.92 -9.14
N VAL A 387 14.12 10.10 -9.51
CA VAL A 387 13.90 11.33 -8.74
C VAL A 387 12.41 11.65 -8.66
N GLN A 388 11.68 11.56 -9.76
CA GLN A 388 10.22 11.76 -9.77
C GLN A 388 9.49 10.75 -8.88
N VAL A 389 9.88 9.47 -8.90
CA VAL A 389 9.30 8.43 -8.03
C VAL A 389 9.55 8.73 -6.56
N HIS A 390 10.74 9.18 -6.20
CA HIS A 390 11.09 9.57 -4.84
C HIS A 390 10.22 10.75 -4.35
N ASP A 391 10.08 11.79 -5.17
CA ASP A 391 9.29 12.98 -4.83
C ASP A 391 7.80 12.66 -4.72
N LEU A 392 7.25 11.86 -5.65
CA LEU A 392 5.87 11.38 -5.58
C LEU A 392 5.62 10.55 -4.32
N SER A 393 6.57 9.71 -3.93
CA SER A 393 6.48 8.90 -2.70
C SER A 393 6.39 9.80 -1.46
N ARG A 394 7.14 10.90 -1.44
CA ARG A 394 7.08 11.91 -0.37
C ARG A 394 5.75 12.65 -0.34
N GLU A 395 5.21 13.01 -1.51
CA GLU A 395 3.90 13.65 -1.62
C GLU A 395 2.76 12.73 -1.14
N VAL A 396 2.79 11.45 -1.54
CA VAL A 396 1.83 10.45 -1.09
C VAL A 396 1.89 10.29 0.43
N SER A 397 3.09 10.19 1.02
CA SER A 397 3.27 10.11 2.47
C SER A 397 2.69 11.34 3.18
N GLY A 398 2.93 12.55 2.66
CA GLY A 398 2.34 13.78 3.17
C GLY A 398 0.80 13.80 3.08
N SER A 399 0.25 13.36 1.95
CA SER A 399 -1.20 13.26 1.72
C SER A 399 -1.86 12.23 2.64
N MET A 400 -1.17 11.13 2.94
CA MET A 400 -1.65 10.14 3.91
C MET A 400 -1.69 10.71 5.32
N LYS A 401 -0.70 11.49 5.74
CA LYS A 401 -0.73 12.18 7.04
C LYS A 401 -1.93 13.15 7.16
N SER A 402 -2.24 13.89 6.09
CA SER A 402 -3.44 14.72 6.07
C SER A 402 -4.73 13.89 6.11
N SER A 403 -4.76 12.77 5.39
CA SER A 403 -5.91 11.85 5.37
C SER A 403 -6.16 11.20 6.74
N GLU A 404 -5.10 10.89 7.49
CA GLU A 404 -5.18 10.40 8.86
C GLU A 404 -5.86 11.43 9.76
N GLN A 405 -5.44 12.69 9.70
CA GLN A 405 -6.04 13.78 10.48
C GLN A 405 -7.53 13.99 10.13
N SER A 406 -7.88 13.94 8.83
CA SER A 406 -9.27 14.01 8.38
C SER A 406 -10.10 12.85 8.91
N THR A 407 -9.52 11.65 8.96
CA THR A 407 -10.20 10.45 9.48
C THR A 407 -10.42 10.52 10.99
N ILE A 408 -9.47 11.07 11.75
CA ILE A 408 -9.63 11.36 13.18
C ILE A 408 -10.79 12.34 13.40
N THR A 409 -10.80 13.44 12.63
CA THR A 409 -11.84 14.47 12.71
C THR A 409 -13.23 13.89 12.36
N LEU A 410 -13.29 13.05 11.32
CA LEU A 410 -14.51 12.35 10.92
C LEU A 410 -15.02 11.41 12.02
N SER A 411 -14.13 10.66 12.68
CA SER A 411 -14.47 9.80 13.82
C SER A 411 -15.09 10.63 14.95
N GLN A 412 -14.45 11.75 15.32
CA GLN A 412 -14.93 12.63 16.38
C GLN A 412 -16.30 13.27 16.05
N ALA A 413 -16.49 13.73 14.81
CA ALA A 413 -17.76 14.28 14.36
C ALA A 413 -18.87 13.21 14.39
N THR A 414 -18.54 11.99 13.95
CA THR A 414 -19.48 10.87 13.93
C THR A 414 -19.87 10.44 15.34
N GLU A 415 -18.90 10.34 16.26
CA GLU A 415 -19.16 10.10 17.69
C GLU A 415 -20.04 11.19 18.30
N SER A 416 -19.82 12.46 17.93
CA SER A 416 -20.65 13.57 18.41
C SER A 416 -22.10 13.45 17.93
N VAL A 417 -22.31 13.06 16.67
CA VAL A 417 -23.65 12.76 16.14
C VAL A 417 -24.26 11.57 16.88
N GLN A 418 -23.51 10.47 17.07
CA GLN A 418 -23.97 9.31 17.83
C GLN A 418 -24.40 9.70 19.24
N GLU A 419 -23.60 10.52 19.95
CA GLU A 419 -23.93 11.00 21.29
C GLU A 419 -25.24 11.79 21.29
N LEU A 420 -25.42 12.73 20.36
CA LEU A 420 -26.64 13.53 20.25
C LEU A 420 -27.87 12.67 19.98
N VAL A 421 -27.80 11.72 19.05
CA VAL A 421 -28.95 10.86 18.71
C VAL A 421 -29.17 9.73 19.72
N SER A 422 -28.16 9.37 20.50
CA SER A 422 -28.27 8.36 21.55
C SER A 422 -29.19 8.81 22.70
N ARG A 423 -29.31 10.12 22.93
CA ARG A 423 -30.19 10.68 23.96
C ARG A 423 -31.66 10.32 23.71
N PHE A 424 -32.12 10.38 22.47
CA PHE A 424 -33.53 10.09 22.13
C PHE A 424 -33.91 8.63 22.32
N LYS A 425 -34.96 8.32 23.06
CA LYS A 425 -35.47 6.93 23.16
C LYS A 425 -36.53 6.68 22.09
N ILE A 426 -36.36 5.65 21.25
CA ILE A 426 -37.31 5.30 20.18
C ILE A 426 -38.23 4.12 20.55
N GLY A 427 -37.85 3.31 21.54
CA GLY A 427 -38.60 2.17 22.07
C GLY A 427 -38.49 0.88 21.27
N ARG A 428 -37.63 0.82 20.24
CA ARG A 428 -37.47 -0.35 19.35
C ARG A 428 -36.04 -0.51 18.85
N GLY A 429 -35.71 -1.69 18.33
CA GLY A 429 -34.40 -2.02 17.78
C GLY A 429 -33.37 -2.49 18.80
N ALA A 430 -32.27 -3.05 18.30
CA ALA A 430 -31.23 -3.63 19.15
C ALA A 430 -30.49 -2.59 20.00
N PHE A 431 -30.37 -1.34 19.52
CA PHE A 431 -29.74 -0.24 20.24
C PHE A 431 -30.47 0.07 21.56
N ASP A 432 -31.76 0.40 21.51
CA ASP A 432 -32.53 0.75 22.71
C ASP A 432 -32.60 -0.43 23.68
N PHE A 433 -32.69 -1.66 23.16
CA PHE A 433 -32.63 -2.87 23.98
C PHE A 433 -31.30 -2.98 24.74
N ASN A 434 -30.16 -2.84 24.04
CA ASN A 434 -28.84 -2.91 24.67
C ASN A 434 -28.59 -1.73 25.63
N VAL A 435 -29.12 -0.55 25.35
CA VAL A 435 -29.10 0.60 26.28
C VAL A 435 -29.87 0.30 27.56
N ASP A 436 -31.06 -0.30 27.45
CA ASP A 436 -31.86 -0.68 28.61
C ASP A 436 -31.16 -1.79 29.42
N GLN A 437 -30.51 -2.78 28.77
CA GLN A 437 -29.70 -3.78 29.46
C GLN A 437 -28.46 -3.18 30.14
N ALA A 438 -27.76 -2.25 29.48
CA ALA A 438 -26.63 -1.53 30.06
C ALA A 438 -27.05 -0.73 31.30
N ARG A 439 -28.25 -0.13 31.26
CA ARG A 439 -28.84 0.61 32.38
C ARG A 439 -29.14 -0.30 33.56
N ASN A 440 -29.76 -1.45 33.32
CA ASN A 440 -30.03 -2.46 34.34
C ASN A 440 -28.73 -2.99 34.97
N PHE A 441 -27.71 -3.24 34.14
CA PHE A 441 -26.40 -3.66 34.58
C PHE A 441 -25.73 -2.59 35.46
N ARG A 442 -25.73 -1.32 35.03
CA ARG A 442 -25.24 -0.19 35.83
C ARG A 442 -25.93 -0.13 37.19
N ASP A 443 -27.25 -0.23 37.24
CA ASP A 443 -27.99 -0.12 38.49
C ASP A 443 -27.70 -1.28 39.44
N ALA A 444 -27.56 -2.50 38.92
CA ALA A 444 -27.13 -3.66 39.68
C ALA A 444 -25.70 -3.46 40.26
N ILE A 445 -24.77 -2.92 39.45
CA ILE A 445 -23.41 -2.61 39.89
C ILE A 445 -23.41 -1.53 40.97
N GLN A 446 -24.09 -0.40 40.77
CA GLN A 446 -24.16 0.69 41.76
C GLN A 446 -24.71 0.18 43.09
N LYS A 447 -25.77 -0.63 43.06
CA LYS A 447 -26.34 -1.24 44.25
C LYS A 447 -25.31 -2.14 44.95
N ARG A 448 -24.66 -3.05 44.22
CA ARG A 448 -23.68 -3.99 44.79
C ARG A 448 -22.45 -3.28 45.34
N LEU A 449 -21.96 -2.23 44.68
CA LEU A 449 -20.86 -1.40 45.17
C LEU A 449 -21.25 -0.64 46.43
N GLY A 450 -22.48 -0.11 46.51
CA GLY A 450 -23.01 0.49 47.73
C GLY A 450 -23.05 -0.49 48.91
N GLU A 451 -23.51 -1.72 48.69
CA GLU A 451 -23.51 -2.80 49.70
C GLU A 451 -22.10 -3.20 50.13
N LEU A 452 -21.13 -3.22 49.20
CA LEU A 452 -19.73 -3.50 49.49
C LEU A 452 -19.08 -2.40 50.34
N ALA A 453 -19.28 -1.14 49.96
CA ALA A 453 -18.80 0.01 50.71
C ALA A 453 -19.39 0.04 52.13
N ALA A 454 -20.69 -0.25 52.28
CA ALA A 454 -21.35 -0.34 53.59
C ALA A 454 -20.80 -1.48 54.48
N ARG A 455 -20.26 -2.55 53.88
CA ARG A 455 -19.58 -3.64 54.60
C ARG A 455 -18.10 -3.35 54.90
N GLY A 456 -17.59 -2.17 54.54
CA GLY A 456 -16.20 -1.77 54.78
C GLY A 456 -15.20 -2.24 53.72
N VAL A 457 -15.66 -2.70 52.55
CA VAL A 457 -14.76 -2.94 51.41
C VAL A 457 -14.33 -1.60 50.83
N ASP A 458 -13.03 -1.34 50.75
CA ASP A 458 -12.49 -0.13 50.14
C ASP A 458 -12.61 -0.19 48.62
N ILE A 459 -13.80 0.08 48.08
CA ILE A 459 -14.04 0.15 46.64
C ILE A 459 -13.32 1.34 45.98
N TRP A 460 -12.71 2.25 46.76
CA TRP A 460 -12.06 3.46 46.25
C TRP A 460 -10.53 3.33 46.19
N ASP A 461 -9.98 2.14 46.48
CA ASP A 461 -8.55 1.88 46.42
C ASP A 461 -8.00 2.06 45.00
N GLN A 462 -7.19 3.10 44.82
CA GLN A 462 -6.49 3.42 43.57
C GLN A 462 -4.97 3.24 43.71
N ASN A 463 -4.51 2.53 44.74
CA ASN A 463 -3.11 2.19 44.91
C ASN A 463 -2.77 0.98 44.01
N TYR A 464 -2.72 1.21 42.69
CA TYR A 464 -2.46 0.18 41.69
C TYR A 464 -1.07 -0.43 41.86
N ARG A 465 -0.97 -1.59 42.53
CA ARG A 465 0.30 -2.27 42.76
C ARG A 465 0.66 -3.14 41.55
N PRO A 466 1.74 -2.85 40.81
CA PRO A 466 2.08 -3.64 39.64
C PRO A 466 2.40 -5.08 40.03
N LEU A 467 1.77 -6.05 39.35
CA LEU A 467 2.11 -7.46 39.48
C LEU A 467 3.41 -7.72 38.72
N PRO A 468 4.44 -8.28 39.38
CA PRO A 468 5.74 -8.53 38.75
C PRO A 468 5.59 -9.57 37.63
N HIS A 469 6.44 -9.46 36.61
CA HIS A 469 6.51 -10.39 35.47
C HIS A 469 5.22 -10.54 34.67
N THR A 470 4.45 -9.46 34.53
CA THR A 470 3.23 -9.44 33.68
C THR A 470 3.38 -8.52 32.48
N ASN A 471 2.98 -8.98 31.29
CA ASN A 471 2.97 -8.19 30.06
C ASN A 471 1.78 -8.64 29.17
N PRO A 472 0.71 -7.86 28.98
CA PRO A 472 0.51 -6.47 29.45
C PRO A 472 0.58 -6.32 30.97
N GLN A 473 1.09 -5.16 31.44
CA GLN A 473 1.25 -4.89 32.88
C GLN A 473 -0.10 -5.00 33.60
N LYS A 474 -0.11 -5.79 34.69
CA LYS A 474 -1.28 -5.99 35.55
C LYS A 474 -1.09 -5.28 36.88
N TYR A 475 -2.18 -4.90 37.53
CA TYR A 475 -2.17 -4.18 38.81
C TYR A 475 -3.12 -4.83 39.80
N ASP A 476 -2.77 -4.78 41.08
CA ASP A 476 -3.61 -5.28 42.15
C ASP A 476 -4.07 -4.16 43.09
N VAL A 477 -5.28 -4.29 43.59
CA VAL A 477 -5.92 -3.39 44.57
C VAL A 477 -6.74 -4.22 45.56
N SER A 478 -7.04 -3.66 46.72
CA SER A 478 -7.64 -4.37 47.85
C SER A 478 -8.99 -5.04 47.55
N TYR A 479 -9.79 -4.50 46.62
CA TYR A 479 -11.12 -5.03 46.31
C TYR A 479 -11.13 -6.14 45.23
N CYS A 480 -10.00 -6.48 44.60
CA CYS A 480 -9.92 -7.49 43.53
C CYS A 480 -10.60 -8.83 43.91
N PRO A 481 -10.27 -9.49 45.05
CA PRO A 481 -10.83 -10.81 45.37
C PRO A 481 -12.35 -10.79 45.58
N VAL A 482 -12.86 -9.68 46.12
CA VAL A 482 -14.30 -9.53 46.38
C VAL A 482 -15.05 -9.25 45.08
N PHE A 483 -14.46 -8.49 44.16
CA PHE A 483 -15.03 -8.25 42.84
C PHE A 483 -15.11 -9.53 42.02
N GLU A 484 -14.08 -10.37 42.04
CA GLU A 484 -14.09 -11.69 41.38
C GLU A 484 -15.25 -12.56 41.90
N ARG A 485 -15.49 -12.57 43.21
CA ARG A 485 -16.55 -13.39 43.81
C ARG A 485 -17.97 -12.82 43.62
N GLU A 486 -18.15 -11.51 43.78
CA GLU A 486 -19.49 -10.91 43.95
C GLU A 486 -19.92 -10.00 42.81
N ILE A 487 -19.00 -9.49 41.99
CA ILE A 487 -19.29 -8.60 40.86
C ILE A 487 -19.16 -9.33 39.52
N GLN A 488 -18.16 -10.19 39.34
CA GLN A 488 -17.95 -10.91 38.07
C GLN A 488 -19.17 -11.68 37.56
N PRO A 489 -19.99 -12.34 38.41
CA PRO A 489 -21.24 -12.96 37.94
C PRO A 489 -22.22 -11.96 37.31
N LEU A 490 -22.23 -10.70 37.74
CA LEU A 490 -23.07 -9.65 37.15
C LEU A 490 -22.58 -9.25 35.75
N LEU A 491 -21.27 -9.30 35.50
CA LEU A 491 -20.70 -9.09 34.17
C LEU A 491 -21.12 -10.20 33.19
N GLU A 492 -21.16 -11.46 33.66
CA GLU A 492 -21.59 -12.60 32.83
C GLU A 492 -23.08 -12.52 32.48
N ASN A 493 -23.92 -12.18 33.45
CA ASN A 493 -25.35 -12.01 33.23
C ASN A 493 -25.59 -10.88 32.21
N ALA A 494 -24.96 -9.72 32.43
CA ALA A 494 -25.08 -8.59 31.52
C ALA A 494 -24.60 -8.93 30.10
N LEU A 495 -23.50 -9.68 29.95
CA LEU A 495 -23.03 -10.12 28.64
C LEU A 495 -24.04 -11.02 27.92
N THR A 496 -24.69 -11.93 28.65
CA THR A 496 -25.68 -12.87 28.11
C THR A 496 -26.95 -12.15 27.66
N ASP A 497 -27.33 -11.10 28.38
CA ASP A 497 -28.54 -10.32 28.09
C ASP A 497 -28.39 -9.38 26.89
N LEU A 498 -27.16 -9.09 26.44
CA LEU A 498 -26.90 -8.20 25.31
C LEU A 498 -27.13 -8.88 23.96
N ARG A 499 -27.78 -8.17 23.03
CA ARG A 499 -27.80 -8.58 21.62
C ARG A 499 -26.44 -8.30 20.99
N GLY A 500 -25.82 -9.32 20.41
CA GLY A 500 -24.48 -9.21 19.83
C GLY A 500 -23.40 -8.88 20.86
N GLY A 501 -23.61 -9.26 22.13
CA GLY A 501 -22.71 -8.94 23.24
C GLY A 501 -21.31 -9.51 23.05
N VAL A 502 -20.31 -8.62 23.04
CA VAL A 502 -18.89 -9.00 22.98
C VAL A 502 -18.26 -8.91 24.37
N TYR A 503 -18.59 -7.91 25.17
CA TYR A 503 -18.16 -7.85 26.57
C TYR A 503 -19.10 -6.99 27.43
N ALA A 504 -19.06 -7.24 28.73
CA ALA A 504 -19.59 -6.36 29.76
C ALA A 504 -18.55 -6.27 30.88
N LEU A 505 -18.10 -5.07 31.21
CA LEU A 505 -17.16 -4.84 32.31
C LEU A 505 -17.45 -3.55 33.05
N ILE A 506 -16.73 -3.35 34.15
CA ILE A 506 -16.70 -2.09 34.89
C ILE A 506 -15.27 -1.60 35.00
N ILE A 507 -15.10 -0.29 34.95
CA ILE A 507 -13.82 0.39 35.13
C ILE A 507 -13.99 1.53 36.11
N ASP A 508 -12.94 1.83 36.86
CA ASP A 508 -12.91 3.04 37.70
C ASP A 508 -12.60 4.30 36.89
N VAL A 509 -12.62 5.47 37.54
CA VAL A 509 -12.32 6.78 36.91
C VAL A 509 -10.92 6.92 36.30
N ARG A 510 -9.98 6.00 36.61
CA ARG A 510 -8.64 5.97 36.01
C ARG A 510 -8.57 4.97 34.84
N GLY A 511 -9.68 4.30 34.53
CA GLY A 511 -9.74 3.28 33.49
C GLY A 511 -9.25 1.91 33.95
N TYR A 512 -9.18 1.65 35.26
CA TYR A 512 -8.77 0.35 35.77
C TYR A 512 -9.95 -0.60 35.89
N GLY A 513 -9.85 -1.80 35.29
CA GLY A 513 -10.78 -2.89 35.53
C GLY A 513 -10.12 -4.03 36.28
N ALA A 514 -10.52 -4.23 37.53
CA ALA A 514 -10.07 -5.34 38.36
C ALA A 514 -10.44 -6.70 37.76
N ILE A 515 -11.64 -6.79 37.18
CA ILE A 515 -12.25 -8.02 36.66
C ILE A 515 -12.78 -7.82 35.24
N HIS A 516 -13.06 -8.93 34.57
CA HIS A 516 -13.66 -8.95 33.25
C HIS A 516 -14.52 -10.22 33.12
N ASN A 517 -15.29 -10.35 32.04
CA ASN A 517 -15.94 -11.60 31.71
C ASN A 517 -15.00 -12.82 31.72
N LEU A 518 -15.53 -14.01 32.00
CA LEU A 518 -14.76 -15.26 32.14
C LEU A 518 -13.93 -15.57 30.89
N LYS A 519 -14.48 -15.33 29.69
CA LYS A 519 -13.76 -15.55 28.42
C LYS A 519 -12.49 -14.70 28.27
N TYR A 520 -12.40 -13.58 29.00
CA TYR A 520 -11.24 -12.67 29.05
C TYR A 520 -10.53 -12.70 30.41
N SER A 521 -10.74 -13.76 31.20
CA SER A 521 -10.13 -13.95 32.52
C SER A 521 -9.29 -15.23 32.59
N GLN A 522 -8.71 -15.65 31.46
CA GLN A 522 -7.88 -16.86 31.39
C GLN A 522 -6.58 -16.69 32.18
N SER A 523 -5.99 -17.79 32.66
CA SER A 523 -4.69 -17.74 33.35
C SER A 523 -3.61 -17.13 32.45
N LEU A 524 -2.74 -16.30 33.04
CA LEU A 524 -1.60 -15.72 32.32
C LEU A 524 -0.64 -16.81 31.87
N THR A 525 -0.20 -16.72 30.62
CA THR A 525 0.68 -17.69 29.97
C THR A 525 2.12 -17.21 29.86
N GLY A 526 2.36 -15.91 30.05
CA GLY A 526 3.66 -15.27 29.83
C GLY A 526 3.91 -14.90 28.36
N ASN A 527 3.00 -15.26 27.45
CA ASN A 527 3.05 -14.86 26.06
C ASN A 527 2.15 -13.63 25.84
N TYR A 528 2.76 -12.50 25.49
CA TYR A 528 2.06 -11.23 25.29
C TYR A 528 0.83 -11.34 24.38
N GLN A 529 0.94 -12.01 23.22
CA GLN A 529 -0.16 -12.07 22.25
C GLN A 529 -1.33 -12.90 22.77
N LYS A 530 -1.05 -14.00 23.48
CA LYS A 530 -2.09 -14.81 24.12
C LYS A 530 -2.72 -14.06 25.30
N ASP A 531 -1.90 -13.44 26.13
CA ASP A 531 -2.34 -12.77 27.35
C ASP A 531 -3.12 -11.47 27.04
N LEU A 532 -2.75 -10.74 25.98
CA LEU A 532 -3.47 -9.54 25.51
C LEU A 532 -4.93 -9.83 25.16
N VAL A 533 -5.21 -11.01 24.58
CA VAL A 533 -6.55 -11.41 24.16
C VAL A 533 -7.26 -12.19 25.26
N GLY A 534 -6.60 -13.19 25.86
CA GLY A 534 -7.19 -14.14 26.80
C GLY A 534 -7.32 -13.64 28.24
N ASN A 535 -6.51 -12.66 28.66
CA ASN A 535 -6.57 -12.07 30.00
C ASN A 535 -6.60 -10.53 29.94
N ARG A 536 -7.79 -9.96 30.14
CA ARG A 536 -8.02 -8.51 30.19
C ARG A 536 -8.41 -8.00 31.58
N THR A 537 -8.23 -8.81 32.62
CA THR A 537 -8.44 -8.41 34.02
C THR A 537 -7.25 -7.61 34.55
N ARG A 538 -7.45 -6.95 35.70
CA ARG A 538 -6.41 -6.24 36.46
C ARG A 538 -5.58 -5.28 35.59
N ARG A 539 -6.24 -4.61 34.64
CA ARG A 539 -5.59 -3.80 33.60
C ARG A 539 -6.12 -2.37 33.63
N ILE A 540 -5.26 -1.42 33.33
CA ILE A 540 -5.63 -0.03 33.06
C ILE A 540 -5.75 0.15 31.54
N TRP A 541 -6.89 0.67 31.07
CA TRP A 541 -7.07 1.13 29.69
C TRP A 541 -6.70 2.61 29.59
N ASP A 542 -5.49 2.86 29.09
CA ASP A 542 -4.91 4.19 28.89
C ASP A 542 -5.20 4.79 27.50
N ASP A 543 -5.84 4.03 26.62
CA ASP A 543 -6.27 4.47 25.31
C ASP A 543 -7.39 5.54 25.40
N VAL A 544 -7.54 6.33 24.32
CA VAL A 544 -8.50 7.44 24.24
C VAL A 544 -9.94 6.96 24.50
N THR A 545 -10.31 5.79 23.97
CA THR A 545 -11.66 5.23 24.15
C THR A 545 -11.89 4.85 25.61
N GLY A 546 -10.97 4.08 26.19
CA GLY A 546 -11.03 3.66 27.60
C GLY A 546 -11.08 4.82 28.58
N GLN A 547 -10.23 5.83 28.39
CA GLN A 547 -10.18 7.00 29.27
C GLN A 547 -11.43 7.89 29.17
N ARG A 548 -12.02 8.01 27.98
CA ARG A 548 -13.25 8.77 27.79
C ARG A 548 -14.43 8.07 28.45
N GLY A 549 -14.55 6.74 28.30
CA GLY A 549 -15.53 5.93 29.02
C GLY A 549 -15.38 6.06 30.54
N ALA A 550 -14.15 5.96 31.06
CA ALA A 550 -13.83 6.06 32.49
C ALA A 550 -14.27 7.38 33.14
N LYS A 551 -14.13 8.48 32.40
CA LYS A 551 -14.36 9.86 32.87
C LYS A 551 -15.72 10.40 32.49
N ASN A 552 -16.52 9.64 31.74
CA ASN A 552 -17.83 10.07 31.31
C ASN A 552 -18.75 10.25 32.52
N VAL A 553 -19.34 11.44 32.67
CA VAL A 553 -20.36 11.76 33.69
C VAL A 553 -21.73 12.02 33.05
N GLN A 554 -21.84 11.98 31.72
CA GLN A 554 -23.10 12.10 31.02
C GLN A 554 -23.91 10.80 31.18
N PRO A 555 -25.26 10.84 31.10
CA PRO A 555 -26.12 9.67 31.31
C PRO A 555 -25.75 8.45 30.45
N MET A 556 -25.21 8.69 29.26
CA MET A 556 -24.74 7.66 28.34
C MET A 556 -23.69 8.24 27.38
N LEU A 557 -22.71 7.41 27.00
CA LEU A 557 -21.76 7.67 25.94
C LEU A 557 -21.68 6.45 25.02
N VAL A 558 -21.80 6.66 23.71
CA VAL A 558 -21.67 5.61 22.69
C VAL A 558 -20.41 5.85 21.88
N GLN A 559 -19.60 4.81 21.68
CA GLN A 559 -18.34 4.89 20.94
C GLN A 559 -18.19 3.71 20.00
N THR A 560 -17.95 3.95 18.72
CA THR A 560 -17.58 2.92 17.76
C THR A 560 -16.07 2.98 17.49
N TYR A 561 -15.35 1.88 17.70
CA TYR A 561 -13.89 1.86 17.57
C TYR A 561 -13.37 0.49 17.12
N ALA A 562 -12.16 0.45 16.56
CA ALA A 562 -11.43 -0.79 16.36
C ALA A 562 -10.69 -1.17 17.64
N ARG A 563 -10.92 -2.40 18.10
CA ARG A 563 -10.17 -3.01 19.18
C ARG A 563 -8.76 -3.38 18.72
N ASP A 564 -7.85 -3.65 19.66
CA ASP A 564 -6.51 -4.21 19.42
C ASP A 564 -6.50 -5.45 18.51
N THR A 565 -7.62 -6.20 18.48
CA THR A 565 -7.83 -7.40 17.65
C THR A 565 -8.23 -7.09 16.21
N GLY A 566 -8.53 -5.83 15.88
CA GLY A 566 -9.05 -5.39 14.57
C GLY A 566 -10.57 -5.44 14.44
N GLU A 567 -11.28 -5.98 15.44
CA GLU A 567 -12.74 -6.01 15.47
C GLU A 567 -13.32 -4.62 15.68
N ILE A 568 -14.35 -4.25 14.92
CA ILE A 568 -15.04 -2.95 15.05
C ILE A 568 -16.24 -3.10 15.96
N LEU A 569 -16.11 -2.58 17.18
CA LEU A 569 -17.10 -2.70 18.23
C LEU A 569 -17.77 -1.36 18.50
N SER A 570 -19.02 -1.44 18.95
CA SER A 570 -19.72 -0.30 19.49
C SER A 570 -19.95 -0.53 20.99
N GLU A 571 -19.51 0.44 21.76
CA GLU A 571 -19.53 0.42 23.22
C GLU A 571 -20.54 1.44 23.75
N ILE A 572 -21.36 0.99 24.71
CA ILE A 572 -22.23 1.84 25.51
C ILE A 572 -21.59 1.96 26.90
N ASN A 573 -21.29 3.19 27.28
CA ASN A 573 -20.71 3.55 28.58
C ASN A 573 -21.74 4.32 29.41
N MET A 574 -21.91 3.95 30.68
CA MET A 574 -22.74 4.69 31.62
C MET A 574 -22.03 4.89 32.95
N PRO A 575 -22.09 6.09 33.55
CA PRO A 575 -21.42 6.39 34.80
C PRO A 575 -22.00 5.59 35.96
N ILE A 576 -21.13 5.15 36.85
CA ILE A 576 -21.43 4.51 38.12
C ILE A 576 -21.27 5.56 39.21
N MET A 577 -22.37 5.90 39.86
CA MET A 577 -22.42 6.81 41.01
C MET A 577 -22.66 6.00 42.28
N VAL A 578 -21.75 6.12 43.25
CA VAL A 578 -21.88 5.48 44.57
C VAL A 578 -21.86 6.58 45.63
N ALA A 579 -22.93 6.68 46.43
CA ALA A 579 -23.09 7.72 47.46
C ALA A 579 -22.86 9.16 46.92
N GLY A 580 -23.30 9.44 45.69
CA GLY A 580 -23.16 10.75 45.05
C GLY A 580 -21.77 11.05 44.47
N ARG A 581 -20.80 10.14 44.60
CA ARG A 581 -19.46 10.26 44.00
C ARG A 581 -19.32 9.36 42.77
N HIS A 582 -18.68 9.88 41.72
CA HIS A 582 -18.37 9.13 40.51
C HIS A 582 -17.28 8.09 40.79
N TRP A 583 -17.62 6.81 40.64
CA TRP A 583 -16.70 5.69 40.83
C TRP A 583 -15.96 5.31 39.54
N GLY A 584 -16.65 5.41 38.41
CA GLY A 584 -16.17 5.06 37.09
C GLY A 584 -17.37 4.71 36.19
N ALA A 585 -17.25 3.75 35.29
CA ALA A 585 -18.30 3.43 34.33
C ALA A 585 -18.54 1.93 34.17
N VAL A 586 -19.78 1.55 33.87
CA VAL A 586 -20.04 0.29 33.17
C VAL A 586 -19.74 0.48 31.70
N ARG A 587 -19.18 -0.55 31.07
CA ARG A 587 -18.90 -0.60 29.64
C ARG A 587 -19.48 -1.88 29.08
N VAL A 588 -20.36 -1.76 28.10
CA VAL A 588 -20.87 -2.91 27.35
C VAL A 588 -20.54 -2.76 25.88
N GLY A 589 -19.81 -3.73 25.35
CA GLY A 589 -19.42 -3.78 23.94
C GLY A 589 -20.26 -4.78 23.19
N CYS A 590 -20.72 -4.40 22.00
CA CYS A 590 -21.43 -5.27 21.07
C CYS A 590 -20.86 -5.13 19.66
N GLU A 591 -21.14 -6.11 18.82
CA GLU A 591 -20.83 -6.02 17.40
C GLU A 591 -21.55 -4.80 16.78
N SER A 592 -20.80 -3.92 16.12
CA SER A 592 -21.36 -2.67 15.59
C SER A 592 -22.48 -2.91 14.58
N ALA A 593 -22.44 -4.04 13.85
CA ALA A 593 -23.46 -4.42 12.90
C ALA A 593 -24.83 -4.70 13.57
N VAL A 594 -24.83 -5.22 14.80
CA VAL A 594 -26.06 -5.55 15.53
C VAL A 594 -26.83 -4.28 15.92
N LEU A 595 -26.13 -3.17 16.17
CA LEU A 595 -26.79 -1.88 16.42
C LEU A 595 -27.51 -1.30 15.19
N LEU A 596 -27.29 -1.87 14.00
CA LEU A 596 -27.99 -1.50 12.77
C LEU A 596 -29.32 -2.24 12.60
N GLU A 597 -29.57 -3.28 13.41
CA GLU A 597 -30.80 -4.09 13.35
C GLU A 597 -32.00 -3.35 13.96
N GLY A 598 -33.10 -3.32 13.20
CA GLY A 598 -34.32 -2.56 13.49
C GLY A 598 -35.23 -3.15 14.56
#